data_AF-A0A7X0A895-F1
#
_entry.id   AF-A0A7X0A895-F1
#
_cell.length_a   1.000
_cell.length_b   1.000
_cell.length_c   1.000
_cell.angle_alpha   90.00
_cell.angle_beta   90.00
_cell.angle_gamma   90.00
#
_symmetry.space_group_name_H-M   'P 1'
#
loop_
_entity.id
_entity.type
_entity.pdbx_description
1 polymer ?
#
loop_
_entity_poly.entity_id
_entity_poly.type
_entity_poly.pdbx_seq_one_letter_code
_entity_poly.pdbx_strand_id
1 'polypeptide(L)'
;MSNYYLLILFALTSCNHKSKRNYKYTIAKDNHLYIQIYRTSILGSSVEAYLTDSITFSQKLGTYDDETSYIDCKMKGDTIITETKEYLYGASQQPDTMKIVAAKTYSLKALKRLHNFK
;
A
#
# COMPACT_ATOMS: atom_id res chain seq x y z
N MET A 1 -4.00 -52.59 -14.25
CA MET A 1 -4.94 -51.65 -13.58
C MET A 1 -4.14 -50.50 -13.03
N SER A 2 -4.37 -49.34 -13.62
CA SER A 2 -3.57 -48.13 -13.52
C SER A 2 -3.69 -47.42 -12.17
N ASN A 3 -2.60 -47.42 -11.39
CA ASN A 3 -2.43 -46.59 -10.20
C ASN A 3 -1.91 -45.19 -10.57
N TYR A 4 -2.60 -44.47 -11.46
CA TYR A 4 -2.26 -43.07 -11.81
C TYR A 4 -3.00 -42.03 -10.97
N TYR A 5 -3.89 -42.45 -10.06
CA TYR A 5 -4.77 -41.53 -9.32
C TYR A 5 -4.08 -40.79 -8.17
N LEU A 6 -2.95 -41.28 -7.64
CA LEU A 6 -2.29 -40.68 -6.47
C LEU A 6 -1.48 -39.41 -6.82
N LEU A 7 -1.02 -39.27 -8.07
CA LEU A 7 -0.19 -38.15 -8.50
C LEU A 7 -1.00 -36.90 -8.87
N ILE A 8 -2.31 -37.04 -9.14
CA ILE A 8 -3.17 -35.92 -9.53
C ILE A 8 -3.63 -35.12 -8.28
N LEU A 9 -3.71 -35.77 -7.11
CA LEU A 9 -4.14 -35.09 -5.88
C LEU A 9 -3.09 -34.12 -5.31
N PHE A 10 -1.80 -34.33 -5.58
CA PHE A 10 -0.71 -33.48 -5.09
C PHE A 10 -0.49 -32.21 -5.94
N ALA A 11 -1.07 -32.13 -7.13
CA ALA A 11 -0.92 -30.98 -8.02
C ALA A 11 -1.89 -29.82 -7.72
N LEU A 12 -2.94 -30.05 -6.91
CA LEU A 12 -3.97 -29.04 -6.63
C LEU A 12 -3.72 -28.22 -5.36
N THR A 13 -2.67 -28.51 -4.57
CA THR A 13 -2.31 -27.72 -3.39
C THR A 13 -1.26 -26.64 -3.66
N SER A 14 -0.86 -26.45 -4.93
CA SER A 14 0.12 -25.44 -5.29
C SER A 14 -0.48 -24.03 -5.19
N CYS A 15 0.05 -23.27 -4.23
CA CYS A 15 0.15 -21.82 -4.23
C CYS A 15 -1.14 -21.00 -4.18
N ASN A 16 -1.83 -21.06 -3.03
CA ASN A 16 -2.49 -19.88 -2.48
C ASN A 16 -1.59 -19.26 -1.39
N HIS A 17 -0.31 -19.05 -1.72
CA HIS A 17 0.57 -18.28 -0.84
C HIS A 17 0.23 -16.80 -1.05
N LYS A 18 -0.90 -16.35 -0.48
CA LYS A 18 -1.12 -14.92 -0.26
C LYS A 18 0.09 -14.46 0.55
N SER A 19 1.00 -13.71 -0.07
CA SER A 19 2.12 -13.11 0.63
C SER A 19 1.55 -12.44 1.88
N LYS A 20 2.02 -12.88 3.05
CA LYS A 20 1.51 -12.40 4.33
C LYS A 20 1.99 -10.95 4.44
N ARG A 21 1.11 -10.00 4.16
CA ARG A 21 1.39 -8.56 4.30
C ARG A 21 1.72 -8.31 5.77
N ASN A 22 2.95 -7.92 6.06
CA ASN A 22 3.40 -7.66 7.41
C ASN A 22 3.12 -6.20 7.74
N TYR A 23 2.22 -5.96 8.70
CA TYR A 23 1.94 -4.61 9.19
C TYR A 23 3.23 -3.94 9.70
N LYS A 24 3.48 -2.71 9.27
CA LYS A 24 4.67 -1.93 9.65
C LYS A 24 4.32 -0.86 10.68
N TYR A 25 3.43 0.07 10.32
CA TYR A 25 2.96 1.14 11.21
C TYR A 25 1.71 1.82 10.66
N THR A 26 1.12 2.69 11.49
CA THR A 26 -0.03 3.53 11.16
C THR A 26 0.31 5.00 11.37
N ILE A 27 -0.12 5.87 10.45
CA ILE A 27 -0.04 7.32 10.58
C ILE A 27 -1.47 7.86 10.70
N ALA A 28 -1.77 8.54 11.80
CA ALA A 28 -3.05 9.22 11.97
C ALA A 28 -3.17 10.43 11.01
N LYS A 29 -4.36 10.62 10.46
CA LYS A 29 -4.75 11.76 9.63
C LYS A 29 -6.08 12.33 10.13
N ASP A 30 -6.55 13.39 9.48
CA ASP A 30 -7.82 14.03 9.83
C ASP A 30 -9.02 13.12 9.55
N ASN A 31 -10.17 13.46 10.14
CA ASN A 31 -11.46 12.79 9.91
C ASN A 31 -11.49 11.31 10.29
N HIS A 32 -10.74 10.90 11.32
CA HIS A 32 -10.63 9.49 11.77
C HIS A 32 -10.10 8.56 10.68
N LEU A 33 -9.28 9.11 9.77
CA LEU A 33 -8.59 8.33 8.76
C LEU A 33 -7.15 8.08 9.18
N TYR A 34 -6.64 6.96 8.68
CA TYR A 34 -5.32 6.46 8.98
C TYR A 34 -4.65 6.01 7.69
N ILE A 35 -3.33 6.11 7.66
CA ILE A 35 -2.52 5.46 6.64
C ILE A 35 -1.87 4.25 7.27
N GLN A 36 -2.28 3.08 6.84
CA GLN A 36 -1.67 1.81 7.23
C GLN A 36 -0.64 1.40 6.20
N ILE A 37 0.55 1.07 6.68
CA ILE A 37 1.70 0.70 5.87
C ILE A 37 2.01 -0.78 6.09
N TYR A 38 2.10 -1.55 5.00
CA TYR A 38 2.35 -2.99 5.04
C TYR A 38 3.57 -3.35 4.18
N ARG A 39 4.51 -4.12 4.75
CA ARG A 39 5.60 -4.73 3.98
C ARG A 39 5.06 -5.93 3.21
N THR A 40 5.31 -5.98 1.90
CA THR A 40 4.80 -7.03 1.02
C THR A 40 5.82 -8.13 0.73
N SER A 41 7.09 -7.88 1.04
CA SER A 41 8.20 -8.81 0.78
C SER A 41 8.93 -9.18 2.07
N ILE A 42 9.37 -10.44 2.16
CA ILE A 42 10.10 -10.97 3.33
C ILE A 42 11.55 -10.44 3.34
N LEU A 43 12.15 -10.23 2.16
CA LEU A 43 13.56 -9.84 1.98
C LEU A 43 13.75 -8.54 1.19
N GLY A 44 12.68 -7.77 0.92
CA GLY A 44 12.77 -6.55 0.11
C GLY A 44 12.18 -5.32 0.80
N SER A 45 12.40 -4.16 0.19
CA SER A 45 11.93 -2.83 0.58
C SER A 45 10.51 -2.51 0.09
N SER A 46 9.84 -3.45 -0.60
CA SER A 46 8.51 -3.19 -1.14
C SER A 46 7.46 -3.08 -0.04
N VAL A 47 6.73 -1.98 -0.09
CA VAL A 47 5.74 -1.56 0.90
C VAL A 47 4.47 -1.07 0.19
N GLU A 48 3.31 -1.39 0.76
CA GLU A 48 2.01 -0.89 0.33
C GLU A 48 1.44 0.10 1.34
N ALA A 49 0.85 1.18 0.82
CA ALA A 49 0.13 2.17 1.61
C ALA A 49 -1.38 2.11 1.36
N TYR A 50 -2.15 2.15 2.44
CA TYR A 50 -3.60 2.15 2.42
C TYR A 50 -4.16 3.30 3.25
N LEU A 51 -5.13 4.03 2.70
CA LEU A 51 -5.97 4.96 3.45
C LEU A 51 -7.18 4.19 4.01
N THR A 52 -7.45 4.29 5.30
CA THR A 52 -8.45 3.46 5.97
C THR A 52 -9.03 4.15 7.21
N ASP A 53 -10.25 3.77 7.61
CA ASP A 53 -10.82 4.07 8.95
C ASP A 53 -10.48 3.00 10.00
N SER A 54 -9.73 1.97 9.62
CA SER A 54 -9.44 0.78 10.42
C SER A 54 -10.64 -0.14 10.70
N ILE A 55 -11.82 0.09 10.09
CA ILE A 55 -13.03 -0.70 10.34
C ILE A 55 -13.57 -1.30 9.05
N THR A 56 -14.05 -0.48 8.11
CA THR A 56 -14.76 -0.95 6.91
C THR A 56 -14.17 -0.43 5.62
N PHE A 57 -13.47 0.70 5.66
CA PHE A 57 -12.91 1.35 4.50
C PHE A 57 -11.41 1.08 4.39
N SER A 58 -10.95 0.62 3.22
CA SER A 58 -9.53 0.50 2.92
C SER A 58 -9.28 0.73 1.43
N GLN A 59 -8.63 1.85 1.10
CA GLN A 59 -8.26 2.22 -0.26
C GLN A 59 -6.74 2.15 -0.42
N LYS A 60 -6.28 1.30 -1.35
CA LYS A 60 -4.86 1.27 -1.73
C LYS A 60 -4.47 2.62 -2.35
N LEU A 61 -3.45 3.27 -1.79
CA LEU A 61 -2.86 4.50 -2.33
C LEU A 61 -1.79 4.16 -3.37
N GLY A 62 -0.98 3.13 -3.07
CA GLY A 62 0.05 2.63 -3.98
C GLY A 62 0.97 1.61 -3.33
N THR A 63 1.99 1.23 -4.11
CA THR A 63 3.13 0.43 -3.67
C THR A 63 4.38 1.25 -3.94
N TYR A 64 5.33 1.22 -3.02
CA TYR A 64 6.60 1.93 -3.14
C TYR A 64 7.74 1.09 -2.53
N ASP A 65 8.97 1.47 -2.84
CA ASP A 65 10.19 0.89 -2.28
C ASP A 65 10.63 1.81 -1.13
N ASP A 66 10.63 1.32 0.11
CA ASP A 66 10.87 2.13 1.31
C ASP A 66 12.33 2.55 1.54
N GLU A 67 13.25 2.06 0.72
CA GLU A 67 14.63 2.53 0.66
C GLU A 67 14.76 3.71 -0.31
N THR A 68 13.95 3.77 -1.37
CA THR A 68 14.14 4.73 -2.46
C THR A 68 12.98 5.72 -2.65
N SER A 69 11.87 5.50 -1.96
CA SER A 69 10.65 6.28 -2.15
C SER A 69 9.69 6.18 -0.96
N TYR A 70 8.68 7.04 -0.96
CA TYR A 70 7.54 6.92 -0.06
C TYR A 70 6.30 7.61 -0.63
N ILE A 71 5.13 7.26 -0.08
CA ILE A 71 3.87 7.94 -0.40
C ILE A 71 3.55 8.92 0.74
N ASP A 72 3.55 10.21 0.42
CA ASP A 72 3.01 11.26 1.27
C ASP A 72 1.51 11.44 0.99
N CYS A 73 0.77 11.86 2.00
CA CYS A 73 -0.66 12.06 1.89
C CYS A 73 -1.09 13.28 2.72
N LYS A 74 -1.68 14.24 2.02
CA LYS A 74 -2.17 15.50 2.55
C LYS A 74 -3.69 15.50 2.46
N MET A 75 -4.33 15.96 3.52
CA MET A 75 -5.78 16.10 3.58
C MET A 75 -6.15 17.57 3.77
N LYS A 76 -7.12 18.05 3.00
CA LYS A 76 -7.65 19.40 3.14
C LYS A 76 -9.16 19.38 2.85
N GLY A 77 -9.95 19.38 3.92
CA GLY A 77 -11.39 19.27 3.82
C GLY A 77 -11.81 17.96 3.14
N ASP A 78 -12.48 18.06 1.98
CA ASP A 78 -12.90 16.89 1.18
C ASP A 78 -11.80 16.33 0.28
N THR A 79 -10.68 17.04 0.11
CA THR A 79 -9.66 16.66 -0.85
C THR A 79 -8.55 15.88 -0.16
N ILE A 80 -8.23 14.70 -0.71
CA ILE A 80 -7.07 13.90 -0.33
C ILE A 80 -6.10 13.93 -1.50
N ILE A 81 -4.86 14.36 -1.25
CA ILE A 81 -3.79 14.38 -2.24
C ILE A 81 -2.72 13.39 -1.78
N THR A 82 -2.41 12.41 -2.63
CA THR A 82 -1.33 11.46 -2.40
C THR A 82 -0.21 11.73 -3.39
N GLU A 83 1.00 11.93 -2.89
CA GLU A 83 2.20 12.19 -3.67
C GLU A 83 3.16 11.02 -3.48
N THR A 84 3.57 10.36 -4.57
CA THR A 84 4.72 9.45 -4.53
C THR A 84 5.98 10.28 -4.70
N LYS A 85 6.87 10.18 -3.72
CA LYS A 85 8.14 10.90 -3.68
C LYS A 85 9.29 9.91 -3.78
N GLU A 86 10.25 10.20 -4.63
CA GLU A 86 11.49 9.43 -4.78
C GLU A 86 12.67 10.25 -4.24
N TYR A 87 13.57 9.57 -3.53
CA TYR A 87 14.85 10.14 -3.11
C TYR A 87 15.75 10.37 -4.32
N LEU A 88 16.37 11.55 -4.39
CA LEU A 88 17.38 11.84 -5.40
C LEU A 88 18.74 11.37 -4.90
N TYR A 89 19.20 10.23 -5.42
CA TYR A 89 20.55 9.73 -5.18
C TYR A 89 21.53 10.38 -6.17
N GLY A 90 22.37 11.31 -5.69
CA GLY A 90 23.43 11.95 -6.47
C GLY A 90 24.76 11.97 -5.72
N ALA A 91 25.88 12.04 -6.44
CA ALA A 91 27.25 11.97 -5.88
C ALA A 91 27.60 13.07 -4.85
N SER A 92 26.75 14.10 -4.71
CA SER A 92 26.91 15.19 -3.74
C SER A 92 25.60 15.56 -3.02
N GLN A 93 24.53 14.80 -3.19
CA GLN A 93 23.19 15.21 -2.73
C GLN A 93 22.82 14.50 -1.44
N GLN A 94 22.55 15.29 -0.42
CA GLN A 94 22.01 14.83 0.85
C GLN A 94 20.69 14.06 0.62
N PRO A 95 20.44 12.99 1.38
CA PRO A 95 19.27 12.11 1.23
C PRO A 95 17.92 12.82 1.42
N ASP A 96 17.90 14.11 1.75
CA ASP A 96 16.68 14.90 1.97
C ASP A 96 16.12 15.53 0.69
N THR A 97 16.81 15.43 -0.45
CA THR A 97 16.29 15.97 -1.71
C THR A 97 15.34 14.97 -2.35
N MET A 98 14.06 15.33 -2.47
CA MET A 98 13.01 14.46 -3.00
C MET A 98 12.34 15.09 -4.22
N LYS A 99 11.97 14.27 -5.20
CA LYS A 99 11.10 14.69 -6.31
C LYS A 99 9.74 14.01 -6.19
N ILE A 100 8.68 14.72 -6.56
CA ILE A 100 7.35 14.13 -6.73
C ILE A 100 7.33 13.47 -8.11
N VAL A 101 7.10 12.16 -8.16
CA VAL A 101 7.03 11.41 -9.42
C VAL A 101 5.62 11.06 -9.84
N ALA A 102 4.68 11.05 -8.90
CA ALA A 102 3.28 10.85 -9.18
C ALA A 102 2.43 11.56 -8.13
N ALA A 103 1.28 12.06 -8.55
CA ALA A 103 0.26 12.59 -7.66
C ALA A 103 -1.12 12.04 -8.05
N LYS A 104 -1.94 11.73 -7.05
CA LYS A 104 -3.35 11.38 -7.24
C LYS A 104 -4.20 12.19 -6.27
N THR A 105 -5.39 12.54 -6.72
CA THR A 105 -6.35 13.31 -5.93
C THR A 105 -7.63 12.52 -5.79
N TYR A 106 -8.16 12.46 -4.57
CA TYR A 106 -9.42 11.80 -4.26
C TYR A 106 -10.36 12.78 -3.55
N SER A 107 -11.67 12.62 -3.78
CA SER A 107 -12.70 13.21 -2.93
C SER A 107 -13.03 12.22 -1.81
N LEU A 108 -12.92 12.68 -0.57
CA LEU A 108 -13.27 11.91 0.61
C LEU A 108 -14.76 11.53 0.56
N LYS A 109 -15.67 12.45 0.25
CA LYS A 109 -17.10 12.17 0.05
C LYS A 109 -17.33 11.09 -1.00
N ALA A 110 -16.62 11.12 -2.12
CA ALA A 110 -16.76 10.09 -3.15
C ALA A 110 -16.29 8.72 -2.65
N LEU A 111 -15.14 8.67 -1.97
CA LEU A 111 -14.63 7.43 -1.35
C LEU A 111 -15.58 6.90 -0.29
N LYS A 112 -16.14 7.78 0.55
CA LYS A 112 -17.14 7.41 1.57
C LYS A 112 -18.39 6.80 0.96
N ARG A 113 -18.87 7.36 -0.15
CA ARG A 113 -20.04 6.85 -0.89
C ARG A 113 -19.79 5.50 -1.55
N LEU A 114 -18.61 5.29 -2.15
CA LEU A 114 -18.28 4.04 -2.86
C LEU A 114 -18.09 2.86 -1.91
N HIS A 115 -17.61 3.11 -0.69
CA HIS A 115 -17.20 2.06 0.24
C HIS A 115 -18.09 1.95 1.49
N ASN A 116 -19.28 2.56 1.49
CA ASN A 116 -20.22 2.57 2.61
C ASN A 116 -19.59 3.02 3.95
N PHE A 117 -18.78 4.07 3.92
CA PHE A 117 -18.25 4.72 5.10
C PHE A 117 -19.37 5.47 5.83
N LYS A 118 -19.63 5.18 7.11
CA LYS A 118 -20.53 5.97 7.96
C LYS A 118 -19.75 7.03 8.72
#